data_AF-A0A259SG13-F1
#
_entry.id   AF-A0A259SG13-F1
#
_cell.length_a   1.000
_cell.length_b   1.000
_cell.length_c   1.000
_cell.angle_alpha   90.00
_cell.angle_beta   90.00
_cell.angle_gamma   90.00
#
_symmetry.space_group_name_H-M   'P 1'
#
loop_
_entity.id
_entity.type
_entity.pdbx_description
1 polymer ?
#
loop_
_entity_poly.entity_id
_entity_poly.type
_entity_poly.pdbx_seq_one_letter_code
_entity_poly.pdbx_strand_id
1 'polypeptide(L)'
;MSTEVTSHPSDAVEEKLPRKLRWYDAFAMSMTMPAALIATLGASIAGLGGWGAAVLWAVSMVIAFVVNWIYIELSTMFPESSGGIAGFAAEAWKSRAPWLAPVAGVGYWLPWGSNLATYGALTGLIIQSQWFPDQTWELAFGPIHLSFPIVIGLVVIFVLYAINAIGVRVTMTFVYITAAILMVPLFVFIVLPLFSSGWHPGELTWKLSGWEGLHTALVWLYVMAWTTLGVEVCTTFASEYRDPVKDTARAIRAAALFCLGVFFLV
;
A
#
# COMPACT_ATOMS: atom_id res chain seq x y z
N MET A 1 45.94 -0.30 -43.98
CA MET A 1 45.99 -1.06 -42.72
C MET A 1 45.25 -0.23 -41.70
N SER A 2 44.00 -0.58 -41.49
CA SER A 2 42.97 0.22 -40.83
C SER A 2 43.19 0.20 -39.32
N THR A 3 43.28 1.37 -38.70
CA THR A 3 43.23 1.52 -37.25
C THR A 3 41.82 1.25 -36.77
N GLU A 4 41.60 0.09 -36.16
CA GLU A 4 40.39 -0.22 -35.40
C GLU A 4 40.29 0.73 -34.20
N VAL A 5 39.33 1.64 -34.27
CA VAL A 5 38.86 2.37 -33.10
C VAL A 5 38.02 1.40 -32.28
N THR A 6 38.59 0.83 -31.23
CA THR A 6 37.84 0.12 -30.20
C THR A 6 36.95 1.14 -29.49
N SER A 7 35.68 1.19 -29.86
CA SER A 7 34.67 1.96 -29.12
C SER A 7 34.44 1.29 -27.75
N HIS A 8 34.90 1.93 -26.69
CA HIS A 8 34.42 1.64 -25.34
C HIS A 8 32.91 1.87 -25.27
N PRO A 9 32.11 1.03 -24.59
CA PRO A 9 30.74 1.35 -24.28
C PRO A 9 30.73 2.36 -23.12
N SER A 10 31.10 3.61 -23.40
CA SER A 10 30.86 4.74 -22.51
C SER A 10 29.51 5.36 -22.85
N ASP A 11 28.73 5.59 -21.79
CA ASP A 11 27.55 6.46 -21.75
C ASP A 11 26.23 5.84 -22.27
N ALA A 12 25.79 4.77 -21.60
CA ALA A 12 24.36 4.73 -21.27
C ALA A 12 24.12 5.94 -20.37
N VAL A 13 23.65 7.05 -20.94
CA VAL A 13 23.15 8.19 -20.17
C VAL A 13 22.06 7.62 -19.28
N GLU A 14 22.39 7.42 -18.01
CA GLU A 14 21.46 6.99 -16.98
C GLU A 14 20.32 8.02 -17.01
N GLU A 15 19.18 7.63 -17.56
CA GLU A 15 18.05 8.52 -17.79
C GLU A 15 17.51 8.96 -16.43
N LYS A 16 18.04 10.07 -15.92
CA LYS A 16 17.72 10.56 -14.58
C LYS A 16 16.24 10.92 -14.55
N LEU A 17 15.51 10.29 -13.64
CA LEU A 17 14.10 10.56 -13.45
C LEU A 17 13.87 12.05 -13.16
N PRO A 18 12.82 12.65 -13.76
CA PRO A 18 12.55 14.06 -13.58
C PRO A 18 12.10 14.35 -12.14
N ARG A 19 12.92 15.09 -11.38
CA ARG A 19 12.65 15.53 -10.00
C ARG A 19 11.53 16.55 -9.88
N LYS A 20 10.29 16.11 -10.04
CA LYS A 20 9.11 16.98 -10.07
C LYS A 20 8.18 16.81 -8.86
N LEU A 21 8.25 15.67 -8.19
CA LEU A 21 7.39 15.35 -7.06
C LEU A 21 7.79 16.11 -5.80
N ARG A 22 6.80 16.39 -4.97
CA ARG A 22 6.93 16.98 -3.65
C ARG A 22 6.46 15.98 -2.60
N TRP A 23 6.84 16.21 -1.35
CA TRP A 23 6.47 15.34 -0.23
C TRP A 23 4.95 15.10 -0.10
N TYR A 24 4.12 16.08 -0.46
CA TYR A 24 2.66 15.95 -0.38
C TYR A 24 2.06 15.09 -1.49
N ASP A 25 2.73 14.97 -2.65
CA ASP A 25 2.28 14.11 -3.75
C ASP A 25 2.34 12.64 -3.29
N ALA A 26 3.45 12.25 -2.67
CA ALA A 26 3.62 10.91 -2.12
C ALA A 26 2.80 10.67 -0.86
N PHE A 27 2.60 11.68 -0.01
CA PHE A 27 1.64 11.60 1.08
C PHE A 27 0.23 11.24 0.55
N ALA A 28 -0.22 11.89 -0.52
CA ALA A 28 -1.50 11.57 -1.13
C ALA A 28 -1.57 10.14 -1.68
N MET A 29 -0.46 9.58 -2.18
CA MET A 29 -0.42 8.17 -2.58
C MET A 29 -0.49 7.21 -1.40
N SER A 30 0.12 7.56 -0.27
CA SER A 30 0.07 6.75 0.96
C SER A 30 -1.35 6.65 1.53
N MET A 31 -2.27 7.54 1.14
CA MET A 31 -3.70 7.49 1.51
C MET A 31 -4.39 6.21 1.04
N THR A 32 -3.79 5.46 0.11
CA THR A 32 -4.26 4.12 -0.25
C THR A 32 -4.27 3.15 0.95
N MET A 33 -3.43 3.37 1.97
CA MET A 33 -3.38 2.53 3.17
C MET A 33 -4.64 2.67 4.05
N PRO A 34 -5.12 3.88 4.38
CA PRO A 34 -6.45 4.06 4.96
C PRO A 34 -7.60 3.44 4.16
N ALA A 35 -7.54 3.41 2.83
CA ALA A 35 -8.56 2.74 2.03
C ALA A 35 -8.54 1.21 2.24
N ALA A 36 -7.33 0.63 2.27
CA ALA A 36 -7.10 -0.78 2.56
C ALA A 36 -7.57 -1.18 3.98
N LEU A 37 -7.44 -0.27 4.96
CA LEU A 37 -8.00 -0.46 6.30
C LEU A 37 -9.52 -0.66 6.23
N ILE A 38 -10.26 0.22 5.55
CA ILE A 38 -11.73 0.14 5.46
C ILE A 38 -12.18 -1.22 4.90
N ALA A 39 -11.45 -1.75 3.90
CA ALA A 39 -11.76 -3.04 3.30
C ALA A 39 -11.62 -4.24 4.26
N THR A 40 -10.75 -4.13 5.27
CA THR A 40 -10.43 -5.22 6.21
C THR A 40 -10.97 -4.98 7.64
N LEU A 41 -11.47 -3.77 7.91
CA LEU A 41 -11.92 -3.33 9.22
C LEU A 41 -13.01 -4.24 9.81
N GLY A 42 -14.05 -4.54 9.04
CA GLY A 42 -15.16 -5.36 9.52
C GLY A 42 -14.73 -6.76 9.95
N ALA A 43 -13.84 -7.40 9.19
CA ALA A 43 -13.29 -8.70 9.55
C ALA A 43 -12.41 -8.63 10.81
N SER A 44 -11.62 -7.56 10.95
CA SER A 44 -10.78 -7.34 12.14
C SER A 44 -11.61 -7.15 13.41
N ILE A 45 -12.68 -6.36 13.36
CA ILE A 45 -13.60 -6.17 14.50
C ILE A 45 -14.33 -7.48 14.83
N ALA A 46 -14.77 -8.22 13.82
CA ALA A 46 -15.43 -9.51 14.01
C ALA A 46 -14.50 -10.53 14.71
N GLY A 47 -13.22 -10.57 14.32
CA GLY A 47 -12.24 -11.50 14.88
C GLY A 47 -11.67 -11.09 16.24
N LEU A 48 -11.38 -9.80 16.44
CA LEU A 48 -10.62 -9.29 17.58
C LEU A 48 -11.48 -8.59 18.64
N GLY A 49 -12.71 -8.21 18.29
CA GLY A 49 -13.50 -7.24 19.04
C GLY A 49 -13.07 -5.80 18.71
N GLY A 50 -13.88 -4.82 19.15
CA GLY A 50 -13.63 -3.40 18.86
C GLY A 50 -12.30 -2.89 19.43
N TRP A 51 -12.08 -3.11 20.74
CA TRP A 51 -10.82 -2.71 21.38
C TRP A 51 -9.63 -3.54 20.90
N GLY A 52 -9.85 -4.84 20.65
CA GLY A 52 -8.81 -5.72 20.12
C GLY A 52 -8.32 -5.25 18.75
N ALA A 53 -9.24 -4.89 17.85
CA ALA A 53 -8.90 -4.37 16.52
C ALA A 53 -8.17 -3.02 16.60
N ALA A 54 -8.69 -2.05 17.36
CA ALA A 54 -8.09 -0.72 17.49
C ALA A 54 -6.66 -0.77 18.04
N VAL A 55 -6.44 -1.55 19.11
CA VAL A 55 -5.11 -1.70 19.71
C VAL A 55 -4.16 -2.41 18.75
N LEU A 56 -4.60 -3.48 18.10
CA LEU A 56 -3.72 -4.28 17.23
C LEU A 56 -3.33 -3.53 15.94
N TRP A 57 -4.26 -2.75 15.38
CA TRP A 57 -3.95 -1.83 14.27
C TRP A 57 -2.97 -0.73 14.68
N ALA A 58 -3.14 -0.14 15.86
CA ALA A 58 -2.19 0.84 16.39
C ALA A 58 -0.81 0.24 16.63
N VAL A 59 -0.72 -0.95 17.22
CA VAL A 59 0.55 -1.69 17.40
C VAL A 59 1.21 -1.96 16.04
N SER A 60 0.44 -2.41 15.05
CA SER A 60 0.95 -2.63 13.70
C SER A 60 1.46 -1.34 13.06
N MET A 61 0.77 -0.20 13.23
CA MET A 61 1.25 1.09 12.73
C MET A 61 2.49 1.59 13.45
N VAL A 62 2.64 1.32 14.75
CA VAL A 62 3.87 1.65 15.49
C VAL A 62 5.05 0.83 14.95
N ILE A 63 4.86 -0.47 14.70
CA ILE A 63 5.87 -1.32 14.06
C ILE A 63 6.22 -0.75 12.69
N ALA A 64 5.23 -0.43 11.86
CA ALA A 64 5.45 0.15 10.55
C ALA A 64 6.15 1.51 10.62
N PHE A 65 5.85 2.34 11.61
CA PHE A 65 6.54 3.62 11.82
C PHE A 65 8.04 3.42 12.08
N VAL A 66 8.39 2.45 12.93
CA VAL A 66 9.80 2.10 13.22
C VAL A 66 10.49 1.54 11.98
N VAL A 67 9.85 0.61 11.26
CA VAL A 67 10.40 0.03 10.03
C VAL A 67 10.60 1.09 8.94
N ASN A 68 9.64 1.99 8.79
CA ASN A 68 9.74 3.10 7.83
C ASN A 68 10.89 4.07 8.14
N TRP A 69 11.31 4.18 9.40
CA TRP A 69 12.50 4.96 9.74
C TRP A 69 13.77 4.36 9.12
N ILE A 70 13.88 3.03 9.15
CA ILE A 70 14.99 2.30 8.50
C ILE A 70 14.92 2.52 6.98
N TYR A 71 13.72 2.53 6.40
CA TYR A 71 13.56 2.79 4.96
C TYR A 71 13.92 4.22 4.55
N ILE A 72 13.73 5.22 5.42
CA ILE A 72 14.24 6.58 5.18
C ILE A 72 15.77 6.54 5.02
N GLU A 73 16.49 5.91 5.96
CA GLU A 73 17.95 5.83 5.89
C GLU A 73 18.41 5.11 4.62
N LEU A 74 17.77 3.98 4.30
CA LEU A 74 18.10 3.22 3.11
C LEU A 74 17.84 3.99 1.81
N SER A 75 16.70 4.67 1.69
CA SER A 75 16.36 5.48 0.51
C SER A 75 17.26 6.70 0.34
N THR A 76 17.74 7.29 1.44
CA THR A 76 18.64 8.46 1.38
C THR A 76 20.08 8.08 1.08
N MET A 77 20.48 6.82 1.26
CA MET A 77 21.78 6.30 0.79
C MET A 77 21.83 6.14 -0.73
N PHE A 78 20.70 5.88 -1.38
CA PHE A 78 20.62 5.63 -2.83
C PHE A 78 19.60 6.56 -3.52
N PRO A 79 19.76 7.89 -3.41
CA PRO A 79 18.74 8.86 -3.86
C PRO A 79 18.58 8.92 -5.38
N GLU A 80 19.53 8.40 -6.15
CA GLU A 80 19.47 8.36 -7.61
C GLU A 80 18.84 7.05 -8.13
N SER A 81 18.70 6.03 -7.28
CA SER A 81 18.17 4.74 -7.69
C SER A 81 16.65 4.75 -7.69
N SER A 82 16.05 4.28 -8.79
CA SER A 82 14.62 4.08 -8.93
C SER A 82 14.29 2.59 -8.79
N GLY A 83 13.37 2.24 -7.90
CA GLY A 83 13.01 0.84 -7.65
C GLY A 83 12.48 0.56 -6.24
N GLY A 84 12.34 1.59 -5.42
CA GLY A 84 11.89 1.47 -4.04
C GLY A 84 12.79 0.56 -3.21
N ILE A 85 12.23 0.00 -2.15
CA ILE A 85 13.00 -0.72 -1.13
C ILE A 85 13.66 -1.98 -1.68
N ALA A 86 13.01 -2.67 -2.63
CA ALA A 86 13.62 -3.82 -3.31
C ALA A 86 14.86 -3.43 -4.13
N GLY A 87 14.79 -2.31 -4.85
CA GLY A 87 15.93 -1.76 -5.59
C GLY A 87 17.07 -1.33 -4.66
N PHE A 88 16.75 -0.63 -3.57
CA PHE A 88 17.75 -0.22 -2.59
C PHE A 88 18.40 -1.42 -1.88
N ALA A 89 17.63 -2.45 -1.57
CA ALA A 89 18.15 -3.69 -0.99
C ALA A 89 19.07 -4.42 -1.98
N ALA A 90 18.69 -4.53 -3.26
CA ALA A 90 19.53 -5.13 -4.29
C ALA A 90 20.89 -4.41 -4.40
N GLU A 91 20.87 -3.08 -4.40
CA GLU A 91 22.08 -2.25 -4.47
C GLU A 91 22.95 -2.39 -3.21
N ALA A 92 22.34 -2.45 -2.02
CA ALA A 92 23.06 -2.62 -0.76
C ALA A 92 23.74 -4.01 -0.65
N TRP A 93 23.13 -5.06 -1.20
CA TRP A 93 23.63 -6.44 -1.10
C TRP A 93 24.50 -6.90 -2.28
N LYS A 94 24.63 -6.08 -3.34
CA LYS A 94 25.32 -6.44 -4.58
C LYS A 94 26.74 -6.99 -4.40
N SER A 95 27.48 -6.54 -3.38
CA SER A 95 28.87 -6.94 -3.14
C SER A 95 29.01 -8.12 -2.18
N ARG A 96 28.01 -8.39 -1.33
CA ARG A 96 28.06 -9.43 -0.28
C ARG A 96 27.23 -10.66 -0.61
N ALA A 97 26.03 -10.46 -1.14
CA ALA A 97 25.08 -11.52 -1.44
C ALA A 97 24.24 -11.14 -2.67
N PRO A 98 24.81 -11.22 -3.89
CA PRO A 98 24.13 -10.80 -5.12
C PRO A 98 22.80 -11.52 -5.39
N TRP A 99 22.67 -12.76 -4.90
CA TRP A 99 21.46 -13.57 -5.02
C TRP A 99 20.27 -13.02 -4.22
N LEU A 100 20.49 -12.12 -3.25
CA LEU A 100 19.39 -11.46 -2.52
C LEU A 100 18.64 -10.46 -3.40
N ALA A 101 19.27 -9.90 -4.43
CA ALA A 101 18.61 -8.95 -5.34
C ALA A 101 17.38 -9.55 -6.06
N PRO A 102 17.48 -10.70 -6.77
CA PRO A 102 16.30 -11.31 -7.38
C PRO A 102 15.27 -11.80 -6.35
N VAL A 103 15.71 -12.27 -5.18
CA VAL A 103 14.80 -12.68 -4.10
C VAL A 103 14.02 -11.47 -3.56
N ALA A 104 14.68 -10.33 -3.34
CA ALA A 104 14.02 -9.10 -2.93
C ALA A 104 13.07 -8.59 -4.01
N GLY A 105 13.49 -8.61 -5.28
CA GLY A 105 12.64 -8.18 -6.41
C GLY A 105 11.36 -9.02 -6.55
N VAL A 106 11.48 -10.35 -6.58
CA VAL A 106 10.31 -11.25 -6.68
C VAL A 106 9.47 -11.20 -5.41
N GLY A 107 10.11 -11.22 -4.24
CA GLY A 107 9.45 -11.13 -2.95
C GLY A 107 8.68 -9.82 -2.75
N TYR A 108 9.14 -8.73 -3.36
CA TYR A 108 8.44 -7.45 -3.37
C TYR A 108 7.31 -7.42 -4.39
N TRP A 109 7.55 -7.92 -5.60
CA TRP A 109 6.58 -7.89 -6.69
C TRP A 109 5.33 -8.74 -6.41
N LEU A 110 5.51 -9.95 -5.85
CA LEU A 110 4.42 -10.89 -5.59
C LEU A 110 3.30 -10.28 -4.73
N PRO A 111 3.60 -9.63 -3.58
CA PRO A 111 2.62 -8.92 -2.80
C PRO A 111 1.76 -7.94 -3.58
N TRP A 112 2.42 -6.99 -4.26
CA TRP A 112 1.72 -5.95 -5.02
C TRP A 112 0.86 -6.53 -6.14
N GLY A 113 1.36 -7.55 -6.85
CA GLY A 113 0.60 -8.25 -7.89
C GLY A 113 -0.67 -8.91 -7.35
N SER A 114 -0.56 -9.67 -6.25
CA SER A 114 -1.72 -10.32 -5.62
C SER A 114 -2.74 -9.31 -5.09
N ASN A 115 -2.29 -8.13 -4.64
CA ASN A 115 -3.13 -7.07 -4.11
C ASN A 115 -4.10 -6.52 -5.15
N LEU A 116 -3.64 -6.35 -6.40
CA LEU A 116 -4.49 -5.91 -7.51
C LEU A 116 -5.66 -6.89 -7.72
N ALA A 117 -5.39 -8.19 -7.67
CA ALA A 117 -6.41 -9.21 -7.81
C ALA A 117 -7.41 -9.18 -6.63
N THR A 118 -6.92 -9.09 -5.40
CA THR A 118 -7.77 -9.01 -4.19
C THR A 118 -8.69 -7.79 -4.22
N TYR A 119 -8.16 -6.59 -4.46
CA TYR A 119 -8.98 -5.38 -4.51
C TYR A 119 -9.88 -5.32 -5.74
N GLY A 120 -9.46 -5.88 -6.87
CA GLY A 120 -10.31 -6.06 -8.04
C GLY A 120 -11.53 -6.92 -7.71
N ALA A 121 -11.31 -8.09 -7.08
CA ALA A 121 -12.39 -8.98 -6.66
C ALA A 121 -13.31 -8.33 -5.61
N LEU A 122 -12.76 -7.63 -4.61
CA LEU A 122 -13.54 -6.90 -3.61
C LEU A 122 -14.39 -5.80 -4.24
N THR A 123 -13.83 -5.05 -5.19
CA THR A 123 -14.56 -4.00 -5.92
C THR A 123 -15.71 -4.61 -6.72
N GLY A 124 -15.46 -5.71 -7.42
CA GLY A 124 -16.49 -6.45 -8.13
C GLY A 124 -17.59 -7.00 -7.22
N LEU A 125 -17.22 -7.48 -6.04
CA LEU A 125 -18.16 -7.98 -5.03
C LEU A 125 -19.06 -6.87 -4.51
N ILE A 126 -18.49 -5.71 -4.19
CA ILE A 126 -19.26 -4.53 -3.77
C ILE A 126 -20.22 -4.14 -4.91
N ILE A 127 -19.74 -4.09 -6.16
CA ILE A 127 -20.57 -3.71 -7.31
C ILE A 127 -21.75 -4.67 -7.53
N GLN A 128 -21.48 -5.97 -7.50
CA GLN A 128 -22.51 -6.99 -7.57
C GLN A 128 -23.52 -6.83 -6.44
N SER A 129 -23.05 -6.70 -5.19
CA SER A 129 -23.92 -6.63 -4.02
C SER A 129 -24.88 -5.43 -4.01
N GLN A 130 -24.43 -4.28 -4.55
CA GLN A 130 -25.19 -3.03 -4.48
C GLN A 130 -26.10 -2.81 -5.69
N TRP A 131 -25.62 -3.15 -6.90
CA TRP A 131 -26.31 -2.78 -8.14
C TRP A 131 -26.78 -3.97 -8.97
N PHE A 132 -26.18 -5.15 -8.80
CA PHE A 132 -26.48 -6.33 -9.61
C PHE A 132 -26.60 -7.61 -8.76
N PRO A 133 -27.43 -7.62 -7.70
CA PRO A 133 -27.49 -8.75 -6.77
C PRO A 133 -27.97 -10.04 -7.44
N ASP A 134 -28.75 -9.94 -8.51
CA ASP A 134 -29.28 -11.08 -9.26
C ASP A 134 -28.22 -11.77 -10.15
N GLN A 135 -27.08 -11.12 -10.40
CA GLN A 135 -26.04 -11.65 -11.28
C GLN A 135 -25.14 -12.67 -10.56
N THR A 136 -25.63 -13.89 -10.37
CA THR A 136 -24.95 -14.95 -9.58
C THR A 136 -24.26 -16.01 -10.44
N TRP A 137 -24.08 -15.76 -11.74
CA TRP A 137 -23.45 -16.72 -12.63
C TRP A 137 -21.98 -16.96 -12.26
N GLU A 138 -21.54 -18.20 -12.47
CA GLU A 138 -20.17 -18.64 -12.27
C GLU A 138 -19.80 -19.64 -13.37
N LEU A 139 -18.68 -19.40 -14.03
CA LEU A 139 -18.08 -20.28 -15.03
C LEU A 139 -16.83 -20.91 -14.42
N ALA A 140 -16.88 -22.22 -14.21
CA ALA A 140 -15.75 -22.98 -13.69
C ALA A 140 -14.98 -23.67 -14.82
N PHE A 141 -13.67 -23.40 -14.89
CA PHE A 141 -12.71 -24.03 -15.79
C PHE A 141 -11.66 -24.77 -14.94
N GLY A 142 -12.07 -25.87 -14.29
CA GLY A 142 -11.22 -26.61 -13.36
C GLY A 142 -10.88 -25.77 -12.13
N PRO A 143 -9.59 -25.46 -11.83
CA PRO A 143 -9.22 -24.63 -10.68
C PRO A 143 -9.49 -23.13 -10.89
N ILE A 144 -9.88 -22.70 -12.10
CA ILE A 144 -10.12 -21.30 -12.43
C ILE A 144 -11.63 -21.05 -12.41
N HIS A 145 -12.06 -20.10 -11.59
CA HIS A 145 -13.45 -19.67 -11.50
C HIS A 145 -13.56 -18.26 -12.07
N LEU A 146 -14.51 -18.05 -12.96
CA LEU A 146 -14.86 -16.74 -13.47
C LEU A 146 -16.29 -16.43 -13.04
N SER A 147 -16.46 -15.39 -12.24
CA SER A 147 -17.76 -14.92 -11.76
C SER A 147 -17.93 -13.45 -12.12
N PHE A 148 -19.16 -12.95 -11.96
CA PHE A 148 -19.45 -11.53 -12.22
C PHE A 148 -18.50 -10.57 -11.46
N PRO A 149 -18.23 -10.74 -10.15
CA PRO A 149 -17.22 -9.95 -9.43
C PRO A 149 -15.83 -9.98 -10.07
N ILE A 150 -15.37 -11.15 -10.50
CA ILE A 150 -14.02 -11.30 -11.07
C ILE A 150 -13.94 -10.57 -12.41
N VAL A 151 -14.97 -10.65 -13.25
CA VAL A 151 -15.02 -9.91 -14.53
C VAL A 151 -14.98 -8.40 -14.28
N ILE A 152 -15.78 -7.89 -13.34
CA ILE A 152 -15.75 -6.46 -12.99
C ILE A 152 -14.37 -6.06 -12.46
N GLY A 153 -13.77 -6.87 -11.59
CA GLY A 153 -12.42 -6.65 -11.08
C GLY A 153 -11.38 -6.57 -12.20
N LEU A 154 -11.42 -7.48 -13.17
CA LEU A 154 -10.54 -7.46 -14.34
C LEU A 154 -10.72 -6.17 -15.15
N VAL A 155 -11.97 -5.77 -15.43
CA VAL A 155 -12.26 -4.52 -16.16
C VAL A 155 -11.67 -3.31 -15.42
N VAL A 156 -11.85 -3.21 -14.11
CA VAL A 156 -11.28 -2.13 -13.29
C VAL A 156 -9.75 -2.12 -13.38
N ILE A 157 -9.10 -3.28 -13.24
CA ILE A 157 -7.64 -3.39 -13.36
C ILE A 157 -7.16 -2.93 -14.74
N PHE A 158 -7.82 -3.36 -15.83
CA PHE A 158 -7.46 -2.95 -17.19
C PHE A 158 -7.64 -1.45 -17.42
N VAL A 159 -8.71 -0.86 -16.90
CA VAL A 159 -8.94 0.60 -16.97
C VAL A 159 -7.85 1.35 -16.21
N LEU A 160 -7.52 0.93 -14.98
CA LEU A 160 -6.46 1.56 -14.19
C LEU A 160 -5.09 1.40 -14.85
N TYR A 161 -4.80 0.23 -15.45
CA TYR A 161 -3.59 0.02 -16.24
C TYR A 161 -3.53 0.98 -17.43
N ALA A 162 -4.63 1.14 -18.17
CA ALA A 162 -4.69 2.06 -19.31
C ALA A 162 -4.46 3.52 -18.87
N ILE A 163 -5.05 3.96 -17.75
CA ILE A 163 -4.80 5.28 -17.17
C ILE A 163 -3.32 5.45 -16.82
N ASN A 164 -2.72 4.44 -16.20
CA ASN A 164 -1.32 4.49 -15.79
C ASN A 164 -0.35 4.51 -16.99
N ALA A 165 -0.72 3.84 -18.10
CA ALA A 165 0.05 3.83 -19.34
C ALA A 165 0.05 5.18 -20.08
N ILE A 166 -0.98 6.04 -19.89
CA ILE A 166 -1.07 7.36 -20.53
C ILE A 166 -0.05 8.35 -19.94
N GLY A 167 0.28 8.20 -18.65
CA GLY A 167 1.41 8.90 -18.04
C GLY A 167 1.15 9.42 -16.62
N VAL A 168 2.25 9.58 -15.90
CA VAL A 168 2.30 9.90 -14.45
C VAL A 168 1.46 11.12 -14.07
N ARG A 169 1.38 12.16 -14.92
CA ARG A 169 0.61 13.37 -14.58
C ARG A 169 -0.89 13.09 -14.42
N VAL A 170 -1.46 12.24 -15.29
CA VAL A 170 -2.88 11.87 -15.21
C VAL A 170 -3.12 10.99 -13.99
N THR A 171 -2.20 10.06 -13.72
CA THR A 171 -2.21 9.21 -12.52
C THR A 171 -2.25 10.05 -11.25
N MET A 172 -1.45 11.11 -11.14
CA MET A 172 -1.44 11.99 -9.96
C MET A 172 -2.77 12.70 -9.74
N THR A 173 -3.38 13.25 -10.79
CA THR A 173 -4.70 13.88 -10.69
C THR A 173 -5.74 12.88 -10.20
N PHE A 174 -5.71 11.65 -10.70
CA PHE A 174 -6.59 10.59 -10.25
C PHE A 174 -6.34 10.24 -8.77
N VAL A 175 -5.08 10.08 -8.35
CA VAL A 175 -4.71 9.86 -6.94
C VAL A 175 -5.27 10.96 -6.04
N TYR A 176 -5.12 12.23 -6.41
CA TYR A 176 -5.67 13.32 -5.62
C TYR A 176 -7.18 13.29 -5.49
N ILE A 177 -7.90 12.99 -6.57
CA ILE A 177 -9.36 12.87 -6.55
C ILE A 177 -9.77 11.71 -5.64
N THR A 178 -9.17 10.54 -5.81
CA THR A 178 -9.49 9.35 -5.00
C THR A 178 -9.13 9.53 -3.53
N ALA A 179 -8.00 10.17 -3.21
CA ALA A 179 -7.62 10.51 -1.85
C ALA A 179 -8.61 11.51 -1.21
N ALA A 180 -9.05 12.52 -1.97
CA ALA A 180 -10.07 13.46 -1.50
C ALA A 180 -11.42 12.78 -1.25
N ILE A 181 -11.84 11.87 -2.14
CA ILE A 181 -13.05 11.07 -1.96
C ILE A 181 -12.93 10.19 -0.72
N LEU A 182 -11.76 9.58 -0.49
CA LEU A 182 -11.48 8.74 0.68
C LEU A 182 -11.53 9.52 2.01
N MET A 183 -11.27 10.83 2.01
CA MET A 183 -11.44 11.65 3.21
C MET A 183 -12.89 11.64 3.71
N VAL A 184 -13.88 11.47 2.83
CA VAL A 184 -15.30 11.44 3.19
C VAL A 184 -15.65 10.24 4.08
N PRO A 185 -15.42 8.97 3.68
CA PRO A 185 -15.70 7.82 4.56
C PRO A 185 -14.84 7.86 5.83
N LEU A 186 -13.58 8.30 5.76
CA LEU A 186 -12.75 8.46 6.97
C LEU A 186 -13.36 9.47 7.96
N PHE A 187 -13.80 10.63 7.46
CA PHE A 187 -14.51 11.61 8.27
C PHE A 187 -15.80 11.02 8.84
N VAL A 188 -16.57 10.29 8.03
CA VAL A 188 -17.80 9.62 8.47
C VAL A 188 -17.54 8.65 9.61
N PHE A 189 -16.54 7.76 9.49
CA PHE A 189 -16.25 6.76 10.52
C PHE A 189 -15.65 7.35 11.78
N ILE A 190 -14.84 8.41 11.68
CA ILE A 190 -14.19 9.01 12.87
C ILE A 190 -15.14 9.99 13.58
N VAL A 191 -15.86 10.82 12.82
CA VAL A 191 -16.55 11.99 13.37
C VAL A 191 -18.03 11.72 13.65
N LEU A 192 -18.74 11.01 12.78
CA LEU A 192 -20.19 10.80 13.00
C LEU A 192 -20.52 9.99 14.25
N PRO A 193 -19.77 8.92 14.62
CA PRO A 193 -20.03 8.21 15.86
C PRO A 193 -19.97 9.10 17.10
N LEU A 194 -19.13 10.14 17.12
CA LEU A 194 -19.03 11.06 18.25
C LEU A 194 -20.30 11.87 18.51
N PHE A 195 -21.18 11.98 17.52
CA PHE A 195 -22.48 12.63 17.63
C PHE A 195 -23.65 11.63 17.69
N SER A 196 -23.37 10.34 17.57
CA SER A 196 -24.39 9.30 17.64
C SER A 196 -24.72 8.96 19.10
N SER A 197 -26.01 8.96 19.43
CA SER A 197 -26.48 8.63 20.79
C SER A 197 -26.18 7.20 21.21
N GLY A 198 -25.87 6.30 20.27
CA GLY A 198 -25.52 4.90 20.52
C GLY A 198 -24.01 4.62 20.59
N TRP A 199 -23.16 5.66 20.54
CA TRP A 199 -21.71 5.46 20.68
C TRP A 199 -21.30 5.36 22.14
N HIS A 200 -21.00 4.13 22.57
CA HIS A 200 -20.51 3.84 23.91
C HIS A 200 -19.21 3.05 23.82
N PRO A 201 -18.03 3.70 23.94
CA PRO A 201 -16.73 3.02 23.88
C PRO A 201 -16.57 1.89 24.91
N GLY A 202 -17.33 1.95 26.01
CA GLY A 202 -17.36 0.90 27.04
C GLY A 202 -18.03 -0.41 26.60
N GLU A 203 -18.82 -0.39 25.52
CA GLU A 203 -19.47 -1.58 24.96
C GLU A 203 -18.58 -2.31 23.95
N LEU A 204 -17.46 -1.71 23.55
CA LEU A 204 -16.51 -2.35 22.65
C LEU A 204 -15.93 -3.60 23.31
N THR A 205 -15.93 -4.69 22.56
CA THR A 205 -15.51 -6.00 23.05
C THR A 205 -14.01 -6.22 22.90
N TRP A 206 -13.48 -7.09 23.74
CA TRP A 206 -12.11 -7.60 23.65
C TRP A 206 -12.16 -9.13 23.54
N LYS A 207 -11.72 -9.69 22.41
CA LYS A 207 -11.80 -11.14 22.16
C LYS A 207 -10.48 -11.88 22.35
N LEU A 208 -9.39 -11.17 22.66
CA LEU A 208 -8.06 -11.77 22.78
C LEU A 208 -7.79 -12.23 24.22
N SER A 209 -7.82 -13.54 24.48
CA SER A 209 -7.51 -14.09 25.81
C SER A 209 -6.62 -15.34 25.75
N GLY A 210 -5.68 -15.43 26.69
CA GLY A 210 -4.81 -16.59 26.84
C GLY A 210 -3.91 -16.86 25.63
N TRP A 211 -3.45 -18.11 25.50
CA TRP A 211 -2.54 -18.51 24.43
C TRP A 211 -3.18 -18.46 23.04
N GLU A 212 -4.46 -18.83 22.94
CA GLU A 212 -5.23 -18.75 21.69
C GLU A 212 -5.40 -17.30 21.23
N GLY A 213 -5.65 -16.38 22.16
CA GLY A 213 -5.69 -14.95 21.88
C GLY A 213 -4.35 -14.43 21.35
N LEU A 214 -3.23 -14.85 21.93
CA LEU A 214 -1.90 -14.46 21.41
C LEU A 214 -1.68 -14.98 19.99
N HIS A 215 -2.02 -16.25 19.72
CA HIS A 215 -1.92 -16.81 18.38
C HIS A 215 -2.78 -16.04 17.37
N THR A 216 -4.03 -15.74 17.75
CA THR A 216 -4.95 -14.94 16.94
C THR A 216 -4.41 -13.53 16.68
N ALA A 217 -3.83 -12.89 17.70
CA ALA A 217 -3.22 -11.57 17.58
C ALA A 217 -2.02 -11.60 16.62
N LEU A 218 -1.17 -12.63 16.64
CA LEU A 218 -0.04 -12.74 15.71
C LEU A 218 -0.49 -12.95 14.27
N VAL A 219 -1.52 -13.79 14.05
CA VAL A 219 -2.11 -14.01 12.72
C VAL A 219 -2.70 -12.70 12.18
N TRP A 220 -3.45 -11.97 13.00
CA TRP A 220 -4.00 -10.68 12.61
C TRP A 220 -2.94 -9.62 12.41
N LEU A 221 -1.89 -9.56 13.25
CA LEU A 221 -0.77 -8.65 13.04
C LEU A 221 -0.09 -8.90 11.70
N TYR A 222 0.06 -10.16 11.27
CA TYR A 222 0.57 -10.48 9.94
C TYR A 222 -0.32 -9.89 8.83
N VAL A 223 -1.64 -10.05 8.94
CA VAL A 223 -2.60 -9.48 7.97
C VAL A 223 -2.58 -7.96 8.01
N MET A 224 -2.51 -7.34 9.19
CA MET A 224 -2.47 -5.89 9.36
C MET A 224 -1.15 -5.29 8.85
N ALA A 225 -0.02 -5.97 9.08
CA ALA A 225 1.31 -5.54 8.66
C ALA A 225 1.38 -5.29 7.15
N TRP A 226 0.61 -6.07 6.37
CA TRP A 226 0.45 -5.84 4.94
C TRP A 226 0.02 -4.41 4.60
N THR A 227 -0.96 -3.89 5.32
CA THR A 227 -1.51 -2.55 5.08
C THR A 227 -0.67 -1.49 5.77
N THR A 228 -0.19 -1.72 6.99
CA THR A 228 0.55 -0.70 7.74
C THR A 228 1.93 -0.42 7.14
N LEU A 229 2.61 -1.45 6.63
CA LEU A 229 3.93 -1.30 6.02
C LEU A 229 3.88 -0.57 4.68
N GLY A 230 2.76 -0.60 3.95
CA GLY A 230 2.62 0.04 2.65
C GLY A 230 2.78 1.56 2.63
N VAL A 231 2.86 2.22 3.80
CA VAL A 231 3.29 3.63 3.93
C VAL A 231 4.69 3.86 3.32
N GLU A 232 5.48 2.80 3.20
CA GLU A 232 6.76 2.79 2.51
C GLU A 232 6.71 3.30 1.06
N VAL A 233 5.52 3.35 0.43
CA VAL A 233 5.33 3.84 -0.94
C VAL A 233 5.98 5.22 -1.14
N CYS A 234 6.03 6.05 -0.09
CA CYS A 234 6.71 7.33 -0.09
C CYS A 234 8.23 7.23 -0.39
N THR A 235 8.88 6.11 -0.07
CA THR A 235 10.31 5.87 -0.41
C THR A 235 10.51 5.47 -1.87
N THR A 236 9.49 4.89 -2.51
CA THR A 236 9.60 4.41 -3.90
C THR A 236 9.84 5.56 -4.86
N PHE A 237 9.31 6.73 -4.52
CA PHE A 237 9.45 7.97 -5.28
C PHE A 237 10.64 8.84 -4.82
N ALA A 238 11.57 8.29 -4.02
CA ALA A 238 12.70 9.04 -3.45
C ALA A 238 13.49 9.81 -4.54
N SER A 239 13.80 9.15 -5.66
CA SER A 239 14.55 9.71 -6.79
C SER A 239 13.77 10.75 -7.60
N GLU A 240 12.44 10.79 -7.47
CA GLU A 240 11.55 11.71 -8.19
C GLU A 240 11.20 12.98 -7.40
N TYR A 241 11.55 13.03 -6.11
CA TYR A 241 11.38 14.24 -5.32
C TYR A 241 12.33 15.35 -5.75
N ARG A 242 11.90 16.60 -5.53
CA ARG A 242 12.75 17.78 -5.69
C ARG A 242 13.95 17.76 -4.75
N ASP A 243 13.74 17.44 -3.48
CA ASP A 243 14.79 17.19 -2.49
C ASP A 243 14.65 15.75 -1.97
N PRO A 244 15.35 14.76 -2.58
CA PRO A 244 15.23 13.33 -2.23
C PRO A 244 15.41 13.03 -0.76
N VAL A 245 16.22 13.80 -0.03
CA VAL A 245 16.48 13.53 1.38
C VAL A 245 15.38 14.14 2.25
N LYS A 246 15.11 15.44 2.08
CA LYS A 246 14.15 16.13 2.95
C LYS A 246 12.71 15.76 2.65
N ASP A 247 12.34 15.65 1.37
CA ASP A 247 10.96 15.36 0.98
C ASP A 247 10.57 13.92 1.32
N THR A 248 11.48 12.94 1.14
CA THR A 248 11.24 11.54 1.54
C THR A 248 10.98 11.43 3.04
N ALA A 249 11.87 12.00 3.87
CA ALA A 249 11.73 11.96 5.32
C ALA A 249 10.43 12.65 5.79
N ARG A 250 10.06 13.77 5.15
CA ARG A 250 8.84 14.52 5.46
C ARG A 250 7.59 13.75 5.05
N ALA A 251 7.58 13.17 3.85
CA ALA A 251 6.45 12.38 3.33
C ALA A 251 6.16 11.18 4.23
N ILE A 252 7.18 10.39 4.57
CA ILE A 252 7.02 9.18 5.38
C ILE A 252 6.56 9.50 6.80
N ARG A 253 7.18 10.50 7.45
CA ARG A 253 6.77 10.88 8.82
C ARG A 253 5.35 11.40 8.85
N ALA A 254 4.97 12.25 7.88
CA ALA A 254 3.61 12.76 7.79
C ALA A 254 2.61 11.63 7.52
N ALA A 255 2.89 10.76 6.56
CA ALA A 255 2.04 9.63 6.18
C ALA A 255 1.86 8.65 7.34
N ALA A 256 2.95 8.27 8.01
CA ALA A 256 2.91 7.30 9.10
C ALA A 256 2.19 7.84 10.33
N LEU A 257 2.40 9.12 10.70
CA LEU A 257 1.65 9.76 11.79
C LEU A 257 0.16 9.90 11.47
N PHE A 258 -0.16 10.30 10.24
CA PHE A 258 -1.55 10.39 9.79
C PHE A 258 -2.23 9.01 9.82
N CYS A 259 -1.61 7.99 9.24
CA CYS A 259 -2.13 6.62 9.24
C CYS A 259 -2.25 6.06 10.65
N LEU A 260 -1.29 6.31 11.55
CA LEU A 260 -1.39 5.90 12.96
C LEU A 260 -2.65 6.47 13.62
N GLY A 261 -2.93 7.75 13.42
CA GLY A 261 -4.15 8.38 13.94
C GLY A 261 -5.41 7.77 13.34
N VAL A 262 -5.46 7.63 12.02
CA VAL A 262 -6.62 7.07 11.31
C VAL A 262 -6.88 5.62 11.72
N PHE A 263 -5.85 4.79 11.81
CA PHE A 263 -5.98 3.34 12.07
C PHE A 263 -6.40 3.04 13.50
N PHE A 264 -6.15 3.96 14.43
CA PHE A 264 -6.63 3.84 15.80
C PHE A 264 -8.05 4.40 15.97
N LEU A 265 -8.42 5.45 15.21
CA LEU A 265 -9.69 6.17 15.39
C LEU A 265 -10.86 5.60 14.58
N VAL A 266 -10.59 4.98 13.43
CA VAL A 266 -11.59 4.30 12.58
C VAL A 266 -11.95 2.94 13.18
#